data_AF-A0A7W0LCS8-F1
#
_entry.id   AF-A0A7W0LCS8-F1
#
_cell.length_a   1.000
_cell.length_b   1.000
_cell.length_c   1.000
_cell.angle_alpha   90.00
_cell.angle_beta   90.00
_cell.angle_gamma   90.00
#
_symmetry.space_group_name_H-M   'P 1'
#
loop_
_entity.id
_entity.type
_entity.pdbx_description
1 polymer ?
#
loop_
_entity_poly.entity_id
_entity_poly.type
_entity_poly.pdbx_seq_one_letter_code
_entity_poly.pdbx_strand_id
1 'polypeptide(L)'
;MMTPSDVLHSPESATGSLRVDGGRLWRSLMELAEIGATPKGGVRRLALTDVDRQGRDLVVGWLRATGSCIEIDGAGNILATRP
;
A
#
# COMPACT_ATOMS: atom_id res chain seq x y z
N MET A 1 25.75 37.42 31.65
CA MET A 1 24.35 37.49 31.15
C MET A 1 24.27 36.66 29.86
N MET A 2 24.15 35.33 29.98
CA MET A 2 24.07 34.42 28.82
C MET A 2 22.84 34.73 27.97
N THR A 3 23.02 34.95 26.68
CA THR A 3 21.95 35.10 25.70
C THR A 3 21.40 33.72 25.31
N PRO A 4 20.08 33.56 25.14
CA PRO A 4 19.47 32.28 24.74
C PRO A 4 19.58 32.06 23.22
N SER A 5 20.79 32.16 22.65
CA SER A 5 21.01 32.03 21.20
C SER A 5 21.52 30.65 20.75
N ASP A 6 21.75 29.73 21.69
CA ASP A 6 22.20 28.36 21.37
C ASP A 6 21.06 27.34 21.43
N VAL A 7 19.88 27.69 20.92
CA VAL A 7 18.91 26.65 20.54
C VAL A 7 19.46 26.00 19.28
N LEU A 8 20.32 24.99 19.46
CA LEU A 8 20.69 24.03 18.44
C LEU A 8 19.42 23.62 17.72
N HIS A 9 19.33 23.97 16.44
CA HIS A 9 18.31 23.48 15.54
C HIS A 9 18.35 21.94 15.60
N SER A 10 17.40 21.36 16.33
CA SER A 10 17.08 19.93 16.25
C SER A 10 16.85 19.58 14.78
N PRO A 11 17.25 18.38 14.33
CA PRO A 11 17.21 18.03 12.91
C PRO A 11 15.79 18.25 12.39
N GLU A 12 15.67 19.14 11.42
CA GLU A 12 14.48 19.39 10.63
C GLU A 12 13.95 18.03 10.17
N SER A 13 12.78 17.64 10.70
CA SER A 13 12.19 16.33 10.41
C SER A 13 11.99 16.22 8.90
N ALA A 14 12.62 15.22 8.28
CA ALA A 14 12.58 14.94 6.84
C ALA A 14 11.18 14.53 6.33
N THR A 15 10.11 14.82 7.07
CA THR A 15 8.72 14.61 6.70
C THR A 15 8.18 15.70 5.76
N GLY A 16 8.85 16.85 5.64
CA GLY A 16 8.38 17.96 4.78
C GLY A 16 8.32 17.63 3.28
N SER A 17 9.09 16.65 2.81
CA SER A 17 9.22 16.32 1.37
C SER A 17 8.70 14.93 0.97
N LEU A 18 8.27 14.09 1.92
CA LEU A 18 7.75 12.77 1.58
C LEU A 18 6.40 12.91 0.86
N ARG A 19 6.34 12.43 -0.38
CA ARG A 19 5.14 12.42 -1.20
C ARG A 19 4.89 11.02 -1.76
N VAL A 20 3.62 10.65 -1.84
CA VAL A 20 3.21 9.46 -2.59
C VAL A 20 3.32 9.73 -4.09
N ASP A 21 3.67 8.70 -4.85
CA ASP A 21 3.58 8.72 -6.30
C ASP A 21 2.14 8.40 -6.71
N GLY A 22 1.36 9.46 -6.99
CA GLY A 22 -0.05 9.32 -7.37
C GLY A 22 -0.24 8.58 -8.69
N GLY A 23 0.68 8.74 -9.64
CA GLY A 23 0.63 8.04 -10.93
C GLY A 23 0.85 6.53 -10.78
N ARG A 24 1.79 6.14 -9.92
CA ARG A 24 1.98 4.72 -9.57
C ARG A 24 0.75 4.16 -8.84
N LEU A 25 0.22 4.87 -7.85
CA LEU A 25 -0.98 4.43 -7.12
C LEU A 25 -2.17 4.24 -8.06
N TRP A 26 -2.42 5.20 -8.95
CA TRP A 26 -3.52 5.11 -9.91
C TRP A 26 -3.38 3.91 -10.84
N ARG A 27 -2.16 3.65 -11.35
CA ARG A 27 -1.90 2.46 -12.17
C ARG A 27 -2.21 1.17 -11.42
N SER A 28 -1.77 1.04 -10.16
CA SER A 28 -2.09 -0.14 -9.33
C SER A 28 -3.60 -0.31 -9.09
N LEU A 29 -4.34 0.79 -8.91
CA LEU A 29 -5.80 0.74 -8.79
C LEU A 29 -6.45 0.22 -10.08
N MET A 30 -6.02 0.71 -11.24
CA MET A 30 -6.57 0.29 -12.53
C MET A 30 -6.20 -1.17 -12.83
N GLU A 31 -4.96 -1.58 -12.56
CA GLU A 31 -4.50 -2.96 -12.74
C GLU A 31 -5.30 -3.95 -11.87
N LEU A 32 -5.59 -3.59 -10.61
CA LEU A 32 -6.43 -4.42 -9.74
C LEU A 32 -7.92 -4.40 -10.16
N ALA A 33 -8.38 -3.34 -10.84
CA ALA A 33 -9.76 -3.23 -11.30
C ALA A 33 -10.08 -4.15 -12.48
N GLU A 34 -9.08 -4.52 -13.29
CA GLU A 34 -9.24 -5.51 -14.36
C GLU A 34 -9.70 -6.87 -13.81
N ILE A 35 -9.28 -7.21 -12.59
CA ILE A 35 -9.64 -8.47 -11.93
C ILE A 35 -11.07 -8.38 -11.38
N GLY A 36 -12.01 -8.89 -12.18
CA GLY A 36 -13.44 -8.83 -11.89
C GLY A 36 -14.15 -7.65 -12.55
N ALA A 37 -13.55 -7.04 -13.55
CA ALA A 37 -14.18 -5.98 -14.35
C ALA A 37 -15.55 -6.45 -14.90
N THR A 38 -16.52 -5.54 -14.90
CA THR A 38 -17.88 -5.78 -15.39
C THR A 38 -18.16 -4.94 -16.63
N PRO A 39 -19.10 -5.34 -17.51
CA PRO A 39 -19.45 -4.56 -18.70
C PRO A 39 -19.93 -3.13 -18.43
N LYS A 40 -20.37 -2.83 -17.21
CA LYS A 40 -20.82 -1.50 -16.78
C LYS A 40 -19.71 -0.63 -16.21
N GLY A 41 -18.45 -1.08 -16.25
CA GLY A 41 -17.29 -0.34 -15.74
C GLY A 41 -17.07 -0.44 -14.22
N GLY A 42 -17.80 -1.31 -13.52
CA GLY A 42 -17.57 -1.63 -12.11
C GLY A 42 -16.75 -2.91 -11.93
N VAL A 43 -16.52 -3.30 -10.68
CA VAL A 43 -15.84 -4.56 -10.31
C VAL A 43 -16.80 -5.46 -9.54
N ARG A 44 -16.90 -6.74 -9.94
CA ARG A 44 -17.58 -7.79 -9.20
C ARG A 44 -16.57 -8.85 -8.79
N ARG A 45 -15.99 -8.65 -7.61
CA ARG A 45 -15.04 -9.57 -6.98
C ARG A 45 -15.60 -10.00 -5.62
N LEU A 46 -16.46 -11.02 -5.64
CA LEU A 46 -17.10 -11.55 -4.44
C LEU A 46 -16.05 -12.30 -3.59
N ALA A 47 -16.10 -12.10 -2.28
CA ALA A 47 -15.15 -12.71 -1.35
C ALA A 47 -15.10 -14.25 -1.53
N LEU A 48 -13.89 -14.80 -1.43
CA LEU A 48 -13.61 -16.24 -1.50
C LEU A 48 -13.91 -16.91 -2.85
N THR A 49 -14.12 -16.13 -3.91
CA THR A 49 -14.16 -16.65 -5.29
C THR A 49 -12.76 -16.72 -5.89
N ASP A 50 -12.59 -17.44 -7.01
CA ASP A 50 -11.31 -17.46 -7.74
C ASP A 50 -10.87 -16.07 -8.20
N VAL A 51 -11.82 -15.20 -8.54
CA VAL A 51 -11.54 -13.82 -8.92
C VAL A 51 -11.02 -13.01 -7.72
N ASP A 52 -11.54 -13.26 -6.52
CA ASP A 52 -11.01 -12.68 -5.28
C ASP A 52 -9.60 -13.18 -4.97
N ARG A 53 -9.34 -14.48 -5.12
CA ARG A 53 -8.01 -15.05 -4.99
C ARG A 53 -7.00 -14.40 -5.93
N GLN A 54 -7.34 -14.23 -7.21
CA GLN A 54 -6.46 -13.56 -8.18
C GLN A 54 -6.14 -12.12 -7.78
N GLY A 55 -7.13 -11.35 -7.30
CA GLY A 55 -6.92 -9.98 -6.83
C GLY A 55 -6.02 -9.92 -5.60
N ARG A 56 -6.19 -10.87 -4.66
CA ARG A 56 -5.34 -11.00 -3.47
C ARG A 56 -3.91 -11.39 -3.84
N ASP A 57 -3.74 -12.35 -4.73
CA ASP A 57 -2.43 -12.81 -5.21
C ASP A 57 -1.64 -11.69 -5.87
N LEU A 58 -2.31 -10.84 -6.68
CA LEU A 58 -1.70 -9.66 -7.30
C LEU A 58 -1.15 -8.68 -6.25
N VAL A 59 -1.98 -8.31 -5.27
CA VAL A 59 -1.58 -7.38 -4.21
C VAL A 59 -0.46 -7.95 -3.34
N VAL A 60 -0.54 -9.24 -2.99
CA VAL A 60 0.53 -9.94 -2.26
C VAL A 60 1.83 -9.94 -3.06
N GLY A 61 1.78 -10.11 -4.38
CA GLY A 61 2.93 -10.00 -5.27
C GLY A 61 3.62 -8.64 -5.16
N TRP A 62 2.85 -7.55 -5.22
CA TRP A 62 3.39 -6.19 -5.06
C TRP A 62 4.04 -5.97 -3.68
N LEU A 63 3.39 -6.44 -2.61
CA LEU A 63 3.91 -6.29 -1.24
C LEU A 63 5.19 -7.10 -1.00
N ARG A 64 5.27 -8.31 -1.58
CA ARG A 64 6.51 -9.10 -1.54
C ARG A 64 7.64 -8.40 -2.29
N ALA A 65 7.35 -7.76 -3.43
CA ALA A 65 8.34 -6.99 -4.18
C ALA A 65 8.88 -5.78 -3.40
N THR A 66 8.14 -5.25 -2.42
CA THR A 66 8.62 -4.20 -1.51
C THR A 66 9.45 -4.73 -0.33
N GLY A 67 9.66 -6.04 -0.24
CA GLY A 67 10.37 -6.69 0.87
C GLY A 67 9.52 -6.85 2.13
N SER A 68 8.18 -6.76 2.03
CA SER A 68 7.29 -6.96 3.17
C SER A 68 7.15 -8.44 3.52
N CYS A 69 7.08 -8.74 4.82
CA CYS A 69 6.66 -10.05 5.31
C CYS A 69 5.14 -10.20 5.18
N ILE A 70 4.67 -11.34 4.67
CA ILE A 70 3.24 -11.59 4.44
C ILE A 70 2.78 -12.75 5.31
N GLU A 71 1.72 -12.51 6.08
CA GLU A 71 1.04 -13.50 6.90
C GLU A 71 -0.44 -13.57 6.51
N ILE A 72 -1.01 -14.78 6.58
CA ILE A 72 -2.44 -15.01 6.35
C ILE A 72 -3.00 -15.71 7.58
N ASP A 73 -4.02 -15.12 8.21
CA ASP A 73 -4.65 -15.70 9.39
C ASP A 73 -5.70 -16.77 9.03
N GLY A 74 -6.29 -17.40 10.06
CA GLY A 74 -7.30 -18.44 9.86
C GLY A 74 -8.62 -17.94 9.24
N ALA A 75 -8.88 -16.63 9.22
CA ALA A 75 -10.04 -16.03 8.58
C ALA A 75 -9.76 -15.59 7.12
N GLY A 76 -8.50 -15.67 6.67
CA GLY A 76 -8.08 -15.26 5.32
C GLY A 76 -7.77 -13.76 5.22
N ASN A 77 -7.52 -13.07 6.33
CA ASN A 77 -6.97 -11.71 6.29
C ASN A 77 -5.50 -11.77 5.88
N ILE A 78 -5.06 -10.83 5.05
CA ILE A 78 -3.68 -10.72 4.60
C ILE A 78 -3.03 -9.57 5.37
N LEU A 79 -1.99 -9.89 6.15
CA LEU A 79 -1.20 -8.92 6.88
C LEU A 79 0.14 -8.75 6.16
N ALA A 80 0.53 -7.48 5.96
CA ALA A 80 1.80 -7.13 5.34
C ALA A 80 2.60 -6.21 6.26
N THR A 81 3.74 -6.71 6.74
CA THR A 81 4.61 -6.00 7.67
C THR A 81 5.87 -5.57 6.95
N ARG A 82 6.14 -4.26 6.93
CA ARG A 82 7.40 -3.70 6.45
C ARG A 82 8.33 -3.52 7.68
N PRO A 83 9.59 -4.01 7.62
CA PRO A 83 10.54 -3.87 8.71
C PRO A 83 10.94 -2.41 8.97
#